data_AF-A0A6M3LDJ2-F1
#
_entry.id   AF-A0A6M3LDJ2-F1
#
_cell.length_a   1.000
_cell.length_b   1.000
_cell.length_c   1.000
_cell.angle_alpha   90.00
_cell.angle_beta   90.00
_cell.angle_gamma   90.00
#
_symmetry.space_group_name_H-M   'P 1'
#
loop_
_entity.id
_entity.type
_entity.pdbx_description
1 polymer ?
#
loop_
_entity_poly.entity_id
_entity_poly.type
_entity_poly.pdbx_seq_one_letter_code
_entity_poly.pdbx_strand_id
1 'polypeptide(L)'
;MIMGNPRLIESALKGLDPGPAGIDYGMGMSNIDHETGIRYGVINQNKVLQAWADSSEPDYGMPEENELPEDAEPLGFYLDDGEYKAYCGDDGDIFITKSPFFTFCKLCSPCAPGAGYLQNPIEGGVKAYCFGNDWFEDNRMPYPLYSVLTGKKIKP
;
A
#
# COMPACT_ATOMS: atom_id res chain seq x y z
N MET A 1 13.37 39.02 -22.94
CA MET A 1 12.36 38.82 -21.88
C MET A 1 11.36 37.80 -22.41
N ILE A 2 11.58 36.51 -22.16
CA ILE A 2 10.72 35.45 -22.70
C ILE A 2 9.50 35.35 -21.77
N MET A 3 8.36 35.85 -22.21
CA MET A 3 7.10 35.67 -21.51
C MET A 3 6.70 34.19 -21.64
N GLY A 4 6.89 33.42 -20.55
CA GLY A 4 6.46 32.04 -20.48
C GLY A 4 4.95 31.94 -20.70
N ASN A 5 4.54 30.99 -21.56
CA ASN A 5 3.15 30.75 -21.91
C ASN A 5 2.33 30.38 -20.65
N PRO A 6 1.33 31.18 -20.23
CA PRO A 6 0.58 30.93 -19.00
C PRO A 6 -0.15 29.57 -18.97
N ARG A 7 -0.47 28.99 -20.15
CA ARG A 7 -1.12 27.68 -20.25
C ARG A 7 -0.22 26.50 -19.87
N LEU A 8 1.11 26.64 -20.03
CA LEU A 8 2.06 25.62 -19.59
C LEU A 8 2.17 25.60 -18.06
N ILE A 9 2.05 26.77 -17.42
CA ILE A 9 2.12 26.94 -15.96
C ILE A 9 0.87 26.37 -15.28
N GLU A 10 -0.33 26.61 -15.84
CA GLU A 10 -1.57 26.02 -15.30
C GLU A 10 -1.62 24.49 -15.39
N SER A 11 -1.01 23.87 -16.42
CA SER A 11 -0.94 22.40 -16.50
C SER A 11 0.02 21.79 -15.49
N ALA A 12 1.09 22.51 -15.12
CA ALA A 12 2.04 22.09 -14.09
C ALA A 12 1.47 22.27 -12.67
N LEU A 13 0.57 23.23 -12.46
CA LEU A 13 -0.07 23.49 -11.16
C LEU A 13 -1.29 22.59 -10.88
N LYS A 14 -1.91 21.98 -11.91
CA LYS A 14 -2.98 20.98 -11.72
C LYS A 14 -2.53 19.69 -11.03
N GLY A 15 -1.22 19.45 -10.93
CA GLY A 15 -0.64 18.33 -10.17
C GLY A 15 -0.33 18.65 -8.70
N LEU A 16 -0.65 19.86 -8.23
CA LEU A 16 -0.30 20.37 -6.89
C LEU A 16 -1.50 20.71 -6.01
N ASP A 17 -2.74 20.52 -6.48
CA ASP A 17 -3.88 20.46 -5.57
C ASP A 17 -3.83 19.08 -4.89
N PRO A 18 -3.49 18.98 -3.59
CA PRO A 18 -3.40 17.67 -2.92
C PRO A 18 -4.73 16.93 -2.90
N GLY A 19 -5.84 17.60 -3.25
CA GLY A 19 -7.18 17.06 -3.05
C GLY A 19 -7.36 16.59 -1.59
N PRO A 20 -8.35 15.74 -1.33
CA PRO A 20 -8.54 15.14 0.00
C PRO A 20 -7.44 14.12 0.35
N ALA A 21 -6.68 13.62 -0.64
CA ALA A 21 -5.74 12.52 -0.46
C ALA A 21 -4.34 12.95 0.03
N GLY A 22 -3.94 14.20 -0.18
CA GLY A 22 -2.58 14.68 0.11
C GLY A 22 -1.70 14.78 -1.14
N ILE A 23 -0.46 15.21 -0.96
CA ILE A 23 0.50 15.37 -2.07
C ILE A 23 1.11 14.00 -2.42
N ASP A 24 1.13 13.66 -3.70
CA ASP A 24 1.79 12.45 -4.21
C ASP A 24 3.25 12.71 -4.54
N TYR A 25 4.14 12.46 -3.57
CA TYR A 25 5.58 12.55 -3.79
C TYR A 25 6.13 11.39 -4.64
N GLY A 26 5.33 10.36 -4.92
CA GLY A 26 5.67 9.29 -5.86
C GLY A 26 5.41 9.65 -7.31
N MET A 27 4.79 10.83 -7.58
CA MET A 27 4.49 11.36 -8.91
C MET A 27 3.72 10.38 -9.82
N GLY A 28 2.90 9.52 -9.24
CA GLY A 28 2.21 8.45 -9.98
C GLY A 28 3.13 7.37 -10.57
N MET A 29 4.40 7.31 -10.17
CA MET A 29 5.39 6.36 -10.68
C MET A 29 5.72 5.27 -9.66
N SER A 30 5.82 5.64 -8.38
CA SER A 30 6.19 4.74 -7.28
C SER A 30 4.97 4.18 -6.55
N ASN A 31 5.11 2.96 -6.01
CA ASN A 31 4.11 2.28 -5.17
C ASN A 31 2.70 2.24 -5.77
N ILE A 32 2.65 1.95 -7.07
CA ILE A 32 1.43 1.81 -7.85
C ILE A 32 1.57 0.62 -8.80
N ASP A 33 0.52 -0.17 -8.86
CA ASP A 33 0.33 -1.16 -9.91
C ASP A 33 -0.15 -0.43 -11.18
N HIS A 34 0.73 -0.34 -12.17
CA HIS A 34 0.47 0.40 -13.41
C HIS A 34 -0.53 -0.30 -14.33
N GLU A 35 -0.77 -1.60 -14.16
CA GLU A 35 -1.77 -2.33 -14.94
C GLU A 35 -3.19 -1.99 -14.48
N THR A 36 -3.39 -1.89 -13.15
CA THR A 36 -4.71 -1.64 -12.56
C THR A 36 -4.94 -0.19 -12.18
N GLY A 37 -3.87 0.61 -12.03
CA GLY A 37 -3.91 1.96 -11.48
C GLY A 37 -4.17 1.99 -9.96
N ILE A 38 -4.08 0.86 -9.26
CA ILE A 38 -4.29 0.76 -7.82
C ILE A 38 -2.95 0.96 -7.11
N ARG A 39 -2.94 1.81 -6.07
CA ARG A 39 -1.73 2.04 -5.27
C ARG A 39 -1.49 0.91 -4.29
N TYR A 40 -0.24 0.71 -3.91
CA TYR A 40 0.08 -0.19 -2.81
C TYR A 40 -0.48 0.37 -1.50
N GLY A 41 -1.07 -0.51 -0.69
CA GLY A 41 -1.53 -0.15 0.65
C GLY A 41 -0.41 -0.27 1.65
N VAL A 42 -0.36 0.65 2.61
CA VAL A 42 0.55 0.58 3.76
C VAL A 42 -0.28 0.50 5.04
N ILE A 43 -0.03 -0.52 5.84
CA ILE A 43 -0.64 -0.73 7.15
C ILE A 43 0.37 -1.27 8.14
N ASN A 44 0.32 -0.81 9.38
CA ASN A 44 1.17 -1.34 10.42
C ASN A 44 0.79 -2.78 10.77
N GLN A 45 1.77 -3.68 10.89
CA GLN A 45 1.56 -5.11 11.15
C GLN A 45 0.72 -5.37 12.41
N ASN A 46 0.80 -4.49 13.42
CA ASN A 46 0.04 -4.63 14.66
C ASN A 46 -1.48 -4.55 14.45
N LYS A 47 -1.95 -4.11 13.27
CA LYS A 47 -3.38 -4.11 12.93
C LYS A 47 -3.90 -5.46 12.47
N VAL A 48 -3.01 -6.35 12.04
CA VAL A 48 -3.32 -7.67 11.46
C VAL A 48 -2.37 -8.74 12.00
N LEU A 49 -1.83 -8.53 13.22
CA LEU A 49 -0.62 -9.22 13.69
C LEU A 49 -0.75 -10.74 13.68
N GLN A 50 -1.85 -11.27 14.21
CA GLN A 50 -2.07 -12.71 14.29
C GLN A 50 -2.16 -13.32 12.88
N ALA A 51 -3.03 -12.80 12.02
CA ALA A 51 -3.18 -13.27 10.64
C ALA A 51 -1.88 -13.14 9.82
N TRP A 52 -1.14 -12.04 10.02
CA TRP A 52 0.17 -11.83 9.38
C TRP A 52 1.21 -12.85 9.85
N ALA A 53 1.33 -13.08 11.15
CA ALA A 53 2.28 -14.06 11.69
C ALA A 53 1.95 -15.49 11.24
N ASP A 54 0.66 -15.81 11.08
CA ASP A 54 0.22 -17.15 10.65
C ASP A 54 0.38 -17.39 9.14
N SER A 55 0.42 -16.33 8.32
CA SER A 55 0.36 -16.44 6.86
C SER A 55 1.63 -16.02 6.13
N SER A 56 2.47 -15.19 6.76
CA SER A 56 3.71 -14.70 6.15
C SER A 56 4.87 -15.67 6.38
N GLU A 57 5.80 -15.67 5.43
CA GLU A 57 7.02 -16.45 5.48
C GLU A 57 8.21 -15.52 5.74
N PRO A 58 9.22 -15.96 6.51
CA PRO A 58 10.44 -15.19 6.72
C PRO A 58 11.24 -15.06 5.42
N ASP A 59 11.72 -13.85 5.13
CA ASP A 59 12.69 -13.56 4.06
C ASP A 59 14.08 -13.39 4.67
N TYR A 60 15.01 -14.28 4.32
CA TYR A 60 16.41 -14.21 4.75
C TYR A 60 17.33 -13.58 3.69
N GLY A 61 16.76 -13.14 2.56
CA GLY A 61 17.50 -12.74 1.37
C GLY A 61 18.06 -13.93 0.59
N MET A 62 18.55 -13.67 -0.63
CA MET A 62 19.28 -14.68 -1.41
C MET A 62 20.77 -14.62 -1.07
N PRO A 63 21.34 -15.63 -0.40
CA PRO A 63 22.78 -15.76 -0.36
C PRO A 63 23.25 -16.19 -1.77
N GLU A 64 23.95 -15.32 -2.48
CA GLU A 64 24.48 -15.67 -3.82
C GLU A 64 25.43 -16.87 -3.75
N GLU A 65 26.16 -17.04 -2.66
CA GLU A 65 26.90 -18.26 -2.30
C GLU A 65 27.04 -18.29 -0.76
N ASN A 66 26.90 -19.48 -0.15
CA ASN A 66 27.04 -19.82 1.27
C ASN A 66 25.73 -19.99 2.07
N GLU A 67 25.69 -21.11 2.79
CA GLU A 67 24.63 -21.50 3.73
C GLU A 67 24.33 -20.36 4.71
N LEU A 68 23.03 -20.14 4.98
CA LEU A 68 22.62 -19.16 6.00
C LEU A 68 23.17 -19.60 7.37
N PRO A 69 23.68 -18.67 8.19
CA PRO A 69 24.01 -18.97 9.59
C PRO A 69 22.83 -19.62 10.31
N GLU A 70 23.09 -20.57 11.22
CA GLU A 70 22.02 -21.21 12.04
C GLU A 70 21.23 -20.20 12.88
N ASP A 71 21.84 -19.05 13.18
CA ASP A 71 21.30 -17.93 13.95
C ASP A 71 20.89 -16.73 13.06
N ALA A 72 20.72 -16.94 11.76
CA ALA A 72 20.27 -15.89 10.85
C ALA A 72 18.89 -15.38 11.26
N GLU A 73 18.77 -14.05 11.43
CA GLU A 73 17.49 -13.38 11.61
C GLU A 73 16.87 -13.04 10.24
N PRO A 74 15.53 -13.11 10.11
CA PRO A 74 14.87 -12.69 8.88
C PRO A 74 15.06 -11.19 8.64
N LEU A 75 15.31 -10.80 7.39
CA LEU A 75 15.38 -9.41 6.93
C LEU A 75 14.00 -8.79 6.80
N GLY A 76 12.97 -9.61 6.69
CA GLY A 76 11.58 -9.21 6.59
C GLY A 76 10.67 -10.42 6.51
N PHE A 77 9.40 -10.16 6.22
CA PHE A 77 8.38 -11.18 6.04
C PHE A 77 7.61 -10.89 4.76
N TYR A 78 7.25 -11.94 4.03
CA TYR A 78 6.51 -11.80 2.78
C TYR A 78 5.32 -12.74 2.72
N LEU A 79 4.37 -12.38 1.88
CA LEU A 79 3.19 -13.18 1.55
C LEU A 79 3.03 -13.17 0.03
N ASP A 80 2.91 -14.34 -0.57
CA ASP A 80 2.52 -14.54 -1.97
C ASP A 80 1.77 -15.86 -2.12
N ASP A 81 0.46 -15.83 -1.87
CA ASP A 81 -0.43 -17.01 -1.89
C ASP A 81 -1.27 -17.12 -3.18
N GLY A 82 -1.01 -16.24 -4.15
CA GLY A 82 -1.76 -16.10 -5.40
C GLY A 82 -2.93 -15.11 -5.34
N GLU A 83 -3.53 -14.91 -4.15
CA GLU A 83 -4.61 -13.96 -3.89
C GLU A 83 -4.05 -12.61 -3.41
N TYR A 84 -3.18 -12.66 -2.40
CA TYR A 84 -2.45 -11.54 -1.83
C TYR A 84 -0.98 -11.56 -2.22
N LYS A 85 -0.41 -10.36 -2.36
CA LYS A 85 1.04 -10.15 -2.29
C LYS A 85 1.34 -9.01 -1.34
N ALA A 86 2.22 -9.26 -0.38
CA ALA A 86 2.61 -8.26 0.59
C ALA A 86 4.02 -8.50 1.14
N TYR A 87 4.66 -7.44 1.61
CA TYR A 87 5.99 -7.48 2.23
C TYR A 87 6.03 -6.56 3.45
N CYS A 88 6.67 -7.02 4.52
CA CYS A 88 6.95 -6.25 5.73
C CYS A 88 8.46 -6.22 5.94
N GLY A 89 9.04 -5.02 5.96
CA GLY A 89 10.42 -4.81 6.37
C GLY A 89 10.57 -4.70 7.89
N ASP A 90 11.68 -4.11 8.31
CA ASP A 90 12.06 -3.87 9.71
C ASP A 90 11.24 -2.79 10.41
N ASP A 91 10.68 -1.83 9.66
CA ASP A 91 9.81 -0.77 10.20
C ASP A 91 8.43 -1.26 10.70
N GLY A 92 8.08 -2.52 10.41
CA GLY A 92 6.81 -3.14 10.82
C GLY A 92 5.59 -2.66 10.03
N ASP A 93 5.80 -1.92 8.94
CA ASP A 93 4.75 -1.54 7.99
C ASP A 93 4.69 -2.54 6.83
N ILE A 94 3.50 -3.08 6.60
CA ILE A 94 3.21 -4.03 5.53
C ILE A 94 2.81 -3.25 4.28
N PHE A 95 3.54 -3.48 3.19
CA PHE A 95 3.20 -3.03 1.85
C PHE A 95 2.39 -4.10 1.14
N ILE A 96 1.12 -3.82 0.90
CA ILE A 96 0.19 -4.70 0.18
C ILE A 96 0.25 -4.30 -1.30
N THR A 97 0.88 -5.15 -2.10
CA THR A 97 1.15 -4.89 -3.53
C THR A 97 0.13 -5.55 -4.45
N LYS A 98 -0.59 -6.56 -3.96
CA LYS A 98 -1.73 -7.18 -4.65
C LYS A 98 -2.75 -7.67 -3.62
N SER A 99 -4.03 -7.48 -3.94
CA SER A 99 -5.15 -7.98 -3.14
C SER A 99 -6.42 -8.11 -4.00
N PRO A 100 -7.36 -9.02 -3.66
CA PRO A 100 -8.73 -9.01 -4.19
C PRO A 100 -9.54 -7.77 -3.77
N PHE A 101 -9.04 -7.00 -2.79
CA PHE A 101 -9.72 -5.88 -2.19
C PHE A 101 -8.93 -4.56 -2.29
N PHE A 102 -9.69 -3.46 -2.31
CA PHE A 102 -9.14 -2.13 -2.19
C PHE A 102 -9.98 -1.27 -1.25
N THR A 103 -9.40 -0.15 -0.82
CA THR A 103 -10.11 0.92 -0.11
C THR A 103 -9.69 2.30 -0.62
N PHE A 104 -10.30 3.35 -0.05
CA PHE A 104 -9.93 4.75 -0.30
C PHE A 104 -9.30 5.36 0.95
N CYS A 105 -8.10 5.90 0.80
CA CYS A 105 -7.34 6.48 1.91
C CYS A 105 -6.50 7.67 1.46
N LYS A 106 -5.87 8.35 2.44
CA LYS A 106 -4.85 9.35 2.14
C LYS A 106 -3.56 8.69 1.65
N LEU A 107 -2.74 9.45 0.93
CA LEU A 107 -1.39 9.05 0.59
C LEU A 107 -0.52 8.93 1.84
N CYS A 108 0.37 7.93 1.85
CA CYS A 108 1.37 7.71 2.89
C CYS A 108 2.60 8.58 2.66
N SER A 109 2.41 9.89 2.47
CA SER A 109 3.50 10.79 2.07
C SER A 109 3.97 11.67 3.22
N PRO A 110 5.29 11.87 3.43
CA PRO A 110 6.42 11.46 2.57
C PRO A 110 6.97 10.04 2.81
N CYS A 111 6.45 9.30 3.80
CA CYS A 111 7.08 8.06 4.30
C CYS A 111 7.17 6.93 3.26
N ALA A 112 6.11 6.70 2.49
CA ALA A 112 6.05 5.74 1.38
C ALA A 112 5.49 6.45 0.14
N PRO A 113 6.35 7.13 -0.65
CA PRO A 113 5.91 7.96 -1.78
C PRO A 113 5.04 7.19 -2.76
N GLY A 114 3.84 7.69 -3.01
CA GLY A 114 2.87 7.08 -3.92
C GLY A 114 2.00 5.96 -3.35
N ALA A 115 2.25 5.48 -2.13
CA ALA A 115 1.42 4.46 -1.48
C ALA A 115 0.22 5.08 -0.75
N GLY A 116 -0.82 4.29 -0.49
CA GLY A 116 -1.98 4.68 0.32
C GLY A 116 -1.85 4.27 1.78
N TYR A 117 -2.03 5.18 2.73
CA TYR A 117 -1.97 4.89 4.16
C TYR A 117 -3.32 4.39 4.69
N LEU A 118 -3.46 3.08 4.86
CA LEU A 118 -4.75 2.44 5.11
C LEU A 118 -5.39 2.82 6.44
N GLN A 119 -4.60 3.22 7.43
CA GLN A 119 -5.09 3.68 8.74
C GLN A 119 -5.65 5.11 8.71
N ASN A 120 -5.69 5.77 7.55
CA ASN A 120 -6.30 7.08 7.36
C ASN A 120 -7.30 7.04 6.18
N PRO A 121 -8.42 6.32 6.34
CA PRO A 121 -9.44 6.22 5.30
C PRO A 121 -10.07 7.58 5.03
N ILE A 122 -10.32 7.88 3.76
CA ILE A 122 -11.04 9.10 3.38
C ILE A 122 -11.82 8.90 2.09
N GLU A 123 -13.05 9.37 2.06
CA GLU A 123 -13.84 9.40 0.83
C GLU A 123 -13.20 10.35 -0.19
N GLY A 124 -13.13 9.93 -1.45
CA GLY A 124 -12.42 10.67 -2.50
C GLY A 124 -10.88 10.60 -2.40
N GLY A 125 -10.36 9.78 -1.48
CA GLY A 125 -8.93 9.49 -1.38
C GLY A 125 -8.38 8.69 -2.56
N VAL A 126 -7.13 8.28 -2.47
CA VAL A 126 -6.54 7.38 -3.47
C VAL A 126 -7.03 5.95 -3.26
N LYS A 127 -7.18 5.23 -4.36
CA LYS A 127 -7.47 3.80 -4.35
C LYS A 127 -6.21 3.01 -4.01
N ALA A 128 -6.23 2.22 -2.94
CA ALA A 128 -5.11 1.40 -2.52
C ALA A 128 -5.54 -0.03 -2.18
N TYR A 129 -4.71 -1.02 -2.52
CA TYR A 129 -4.91 -2.41 -2.11
C TYR A 129 -4.96 -2.53 -0.59
N CYS A 130 -5.78 -3.44 -0.07
CA CYS A 130 -5.93 -3.62 1.37
C CYS A 130 -6.27 -5.07 1.71
N PHE A 131 -6.12 -5.46 2.98
CA PHE A 131 -6.53 -6.77 3.45
C PHE A 131 -8.05 -6.89 3.59
N GLY A 132 -8.56 -8.12 3.53
CA GLY A 132 -9.96 -8.45 3.80
C GLY A 132 -10.31 -8.37 5.29
N ASN A 133 -11.60 -8.51 5.62
CA ASN A 133 -12.08 -8.44 7.00
C ASN A 133 -11.52 -9.56 7.89
N ASP A 134 -11.24 -10.71 7.31
CA ASP A 134 -10.66 -11.91 7.93
C ASP A 134 -9.24 -11.70 8.48
N TRP A 135 -8.53 -10.69 8.01
CA TRP A 135 -7.21 -10.30 8.55
C TRP A 135 -7.30 -9.51 9.86
N PHE A 136 -8.48 -9.02 10.22
CA PHE A 136 -8.67 -8.15 11.38
C PHE A 136 -9.41 -8.87 12.50
N GLU A 137 -8.84 -8.80 13.70
CA GLU A 137 -9.51 -9.30 14.91
C GLU A 137 -10.62 -8.34 15.36
N ASP A 138 -11.65 -8.90 16.02
CA ASP A 138 -12.74 -8.16 16.68
C ASP A 138 -13.46 -7.11 15.80
N ASN A 139 -13.53 -7.31 14.48
CA ASN A 139 -14.09 -6.33 13.53
C ASN A 139 -13.43 -4.94 13.62
N ARG A 140 -12.13 -4.87 13.94
CA ARG A 140 -11.36 -3.61 14.03
C ARG A 140 -10.83 -3.11 12.70
N MET A 141 -11.38 -3.58 11.58
CA MET A 141 -11.01 -3.13 10.24
C MET A 141 -11.16 -1.60 10.15
N PRO A 142 -10.08 -0.85 9.82
CA PRO A 142 -10.09 0.60 9.93
C PRO A 142 -10.72 1.29 8.71
N TYR A 143 -11.14 0.56 7.69
CA TYR A 143 -11.58 1.12 6.42
C TYR A 143 -12.77 0.37 5.81
N PRO A 144 -13.57 1.02 4.94
CA PRO A 144 -14.56 0.32 4.14
C PRO A 144 -13.88 -0.56 3.08
N LEU A 145 -14.39 -1.76 2.87
CA LEU A 145 -13.83 -2.74 1.94
C LEU A 145 -14.54 -2.69 0.58
N TYR A 146 -13.80 -2.78 -0.52
CA TYR A 146 -14.34 -2.85 -1.88
C TYR A 146 -13.67 -4.00 -2.65
N SER A 147 -14.44 -4.67 -3.50
CA SER A 147 -13.93 -5.72 -4.38
C SER A 147 -13.21 -5.11 -5.59
N VAL A 148 -11.97 -5.51 -5.85
CA VAL A 148 -11.21 -5.11 -7.05
C VAL A 148 -11.93 -5.55 -8.32
N LEU A 149 -12.43 -6.79 -8.34
CA LEU A 149 -13.11 -7.37 -9.50
C LEU A 149 -14.39 -6.61 -9.87
N THR A 150 -15.20 -6.21 -8.89
CA THR A 150 -16.53 -5.65 -9.14
C THR A 150 -16.64 -4.15 -8.92
N GLY A 151 -15.66 -3.53 -8.25
CA GLY A 151 -15.71 -2.14 -7.80
C GLY A 151 -16.75 -1.86 -6.71
N LYS A 152 -17.47 -2.88 -6.23
CA LYS A 152 -18.57 -2.71 -5.27
C LYS A 152 -18.06 -2.75 -3.84
N LYS A 153 -18.68 -1.93 -2.99
CA LYS A 153 -18.49 -1.95 -1.54
C LYS A 153 -18.99 -3.29 -0.96
N ILE A 154 -18.16 -3.91 -0.15
CA ILE A 154 -18.46 -5.15 0.57
C ILE A 154 -19.07 -4.76 1.93
N LYS A 155 -20.11 -5.50 2.34
CA LYS A 155 -20.72 -5.30 3.66
C LYS A 155 -19.80 -5.89 4.73
N PRO A 156 -19.65 -5.23 5.89
CA PRO A 156 -18.94 -5.80 7.03
C PRO A 156 -19.56 -7.13 7.48
#